data_AF-A0A4Y7JZK8-F1
#
_entry.id   AF-A0A4Y7JZK8-F1
#
_cell.length_a   1.000
_cell.length_b   1.000
_cell.length_c   1.000
_cell.angle_alpha   90.00
_cell.angle_beta   90.00
_cell.angle_gamma   90.00
#
_symmetry.space_group_name_H-M   'P 1'
#
loop_
_entity.id
_entity.type
_entity.pdbx_description
1 polymer ?
#
loop_
_entity_poly.entity_id
_entity_poly.type
_entity_poly.pdbx_seq_one_letter_code
_entity_poly.pdbx_strand_id
1 'polypeptide(L)'
;MAADRARLVSIDELPSHLVLDILTSGRLNASDLACLEQTSRMFRGNHGFSPQNFGSLVDFAAFQLCSSHTIFCSLHLNAQKELFDRCRENWKRVLRFLQAVEQSSDIVETSAGNQMQITTGRYHTLLISDSSVYSCGSSLCGVLGQGPDITQCVAFSRINFPTTSRVLHVSASHNHAAFVMHSGEVFICGDNSSYCCGHGEVGRAIFRPRLVEALKGVSCKQVATGLSFTAFLTNQGHVYTCGINTHGQLGHGDSVDRPTPKIVGLLEGVGSVVQIASGPSYTLAVMNDGTVYSFGSGSNFCLGHGEQHNESLPRVIQSFKRKNIHVVRVSAGDEHAIALDSNGFAYTWGKGYCGALGQGDEIDKTTPTQLNGMKGHLVVQVCARKRKTFVLVDDGSVFGFGWMGFGSLGFTDKGASDKVMKPEMLNSLRGERISQISTGLYHSVAVTKTGLVYGFGDNERAQLGHDSLRGCLKPTRIIVDKTRDEDAAGTIH
;
A
#
# COMPACT_ATOMS: atom_id res chain seq x y z
N MET A 1 -58.66 -11.97 -26.20
CA MET A 1 -57.23 -11.60 -26.08
C MET A 1 -56.74 -12.14 -24.74
N ALA A 2 -56.15 -13.34 -24.76
CA ALA A 2 -55.58 -13.94 -23.56
C ALA A 2 -54.19 -13.33 -23.35
N ALA A 3 -53.99 -12.69 -22.21
CA ALA A 3 -52.75 -12.04 -21.85
C ALA A 3 -51.62 -13.09 -21.72
N ASP A 4 -50.54 -12.85 -22.45
CA ASP A 4 -49.29 -13.59 -22.37
C ASP A 4 -48.72 -13.40 -20.94
N ARG A 5 -48.98 -14.36 -20.04
CA ARG A 5 -48.33 -14.39 -18.73
C ARG A 5 -46.88 -14.76 -18.97
N ALA A 6 -45.99 -13.76 -18.97
CA ALA A 6 -44.56 -13.97 -18.89
C ALA A 6 -44.25 -14.98 -17.78
N ARG A 7 -43.83 -16.20 -18.14
CA ARG A 7 -43.32 -17.17 -17.18
C ARG A 7 -42.09 -16.55 -16.53
N LEU A 8 -42.18 -16.25 -15.24
CA LEU A 8 -41.03 -15.91 -14.42
C LEU A 8 -40.16 -17.17 -14.34
N VAL A 9 -39.09 -17.20 -15.15
CA VAL A 9 -38.05 -18.22 -15.05
C VAL A 9 -37.37 -18.05 -13.69
N SER A 10 -37.41 -19.10 -12.87
CA SER A 10 -36.67 -19.10 -11.60
C SER A 10 -35.18 -19.22 -11.89
N ILE A 11 -34.33 -18.57 -11.10
CA ILE A 11 -32.87 -18.71 -11.23
C ILE A 11 -32.42 -20.18 -11.09
N ASP A 12 -33.19 -20.98 -10.35
CA ASP A 12 -32.97 -22.42 -10.17
C ASP A 12 -33.17 -23.25 -11.45
N GLU A 13 -33.85 -22.67 -12.45
CA GLU A 13 -34.07 -23.29 -13.77
C GLU A 13 -32.98 -22.92 -14.78
N LEU A 14 -32.05 -22.03 -14.42
CA LEU A 14 -30.94 -21.66 -15.29
C LEU A 14 -29.93 -22.81 -15.43
N PRO A 15 -29.46 -23.08 -16.65
CA PRO A 15 -28.30 -23.93 -16.86
C PRO A 15 -27.12 -23.50 -16.01
N SER A 16 -26.49 -24.47 -15.37
CA SER A 16 -25.50 -24.23 -14.34
C SER A 16 -24.22 -23.54 -14.86
N HIS A 17 -23.89 -23.68 -16.15
CA HIS A 17 -22.82 -22.91 -16.80
C HIS A 17 -23.11 -21.40 -16.87
N LEU A 18 -24.37 -21.00 -17.09
CA LEU A 18 -24.74 -19.58 -17.05
C LEU A 18 -24.64 -19.01 -15.63
N VAL A 19 -24.98 -19.82 -14.63
CA VAL A 19 -24.85 -19.45 -13.22
C VAL A 19 -23.37 -19.26 -12.86
N LEU A 20 -22.50 -20.16 -13.34
CA LEU A 20 -21.05 -20.02 -13.18
C LEU A 20 -20.54 -18.75 -13.86
N ASP A 21 -20.96 -18.50 -15.11
CA ASP A 21 -20.59 -17.28 -15.84
C ASP A 21 -21.05 -16.03 -15.08
N ILE A 22 -22.23 -16.03 -14.46
CA ILE A 22 -22.68 -14.91 -13.60
C ILE A 22 -21.76 -14.76 -12.37
N LEU A 23 -21.40 -15.86 -11.72
CA LEU A 23 -20.55 -15.84 -10.53
C LEU A 23 -19.11 -15.37 -10.82
N THR A 24 -18.60 -15.61 -12.04
CA THR A 24 -17.23 -15.29 -12.43
C THR A 24 -17.10 -14.02 -13.25
N SER A 25 -18.18 -13.55 -13.90
CA SER A 25 -18.22 -12.25 -14.59
C SER A 25 -18.61 -11.09 -13.68
N GLY A 26 -19.27 -11.36 -12.55
CA GLY A 26 -19.65 -10.34 -11.56
C GLY A 26 -18.46 -9.84 -10.74
N ARG A 27 -18.58 -8.63 -10.17
CA ARG A 27 -17.62 -8.09 -9.17
C ARG A 27 -17.83 -8.71 -7.78
N LEU A 28 -18.12 -10.01 -7.71
CA LEU A 28 -18.37 -10.68 -6.45
C LEU A 28 -17.04 -10.89 -5.72
N ASN A 29 -16.98 -10.41 -4.48
CA ASN A 29 -15.86 -10.71 -3.60
C ASN A 29 -16.06 -12.08 -2.93
N ALA A 30 -15.00 -12.59 -2.30
CA ALA A 30 -15.06 -13.88 -1.61
C ALA A 30 -16.14 -13.96 -0.50
N SER A 31 -16.51 -12.84 0.12
CA SER A 31 -17.58 -12.79 1.13
C SER A 31 -18.95 -12.91 0.50
N ASP A 32 -19.16 -12.33 -0.69
CA ASP A 32 -20.42 -12.44 -1.42
C ASP A 32 -20.64 -13.89 -1.85
N LEU A 33 -19.60 -14.54 -2.37
CA LEU A 33 -19.60 -15.96 -2.70
C LEU A 33 -19.95 -16.83 -1.48
N ALA A 34 -19.30 -16.60 -0.34
CA ALA A 34 -19.63 -17.30 0.90
C ALA A 34 -21.08 -17.07 1.36
N CYS A 35 -21.60 -15.85 1.18
CA CYS A 35 -22.99 -15.51 1.51
C CYS A 35 -23.97 -16.26 0.60
N LEU A 36 -23.71 -16.33 -0.71
CA LEU A 36 -24.53 -17.06 -1.67
C LEU A 36 -24.62 -18.55 -1.33
N GLU A 37 -23.48 -19.18 -1.01
CA GLU A 37 -23.44 -20.58 -0.58
C GLU A 37 -24.21 -20.81 0.74
N GLN A 38 -24.14 -19.87 1.67
CA GLN A 38 -24.88 -19.95 2.93
C GLN A 38 -26.39 -19.71 2.76
N THR A 39 -26.81 -18.86 1.83
CA THR A 39 -28.20 -18.43 1.71
C THR A 39 -29.04 -19.27 0.75
N SER A 40 -28.43 -19.95 -0.23
CA SER A 40 -29.17 -20.78 -1.19
C SER A 40 -28.58 -22.18 -1.37
N ARG A 41 -29.48 -23.18 -1.41
CA ARG A 41 -29.13 -24.59 -1.66
C ARG A 41 -28.61 -24.82 -3.07
N MET A 42 -29.02 -23.98 -4.03
CA MET A 42 -28.55 -24.01 -5.42
C MET A 42 -27.02 -23.95 -5.49
N PHE A 43 -26.40 -23.14 -4.63
CA PHE A 43 -24.96 -22.93 -4.63
C PHE A 43 -24.17 -23.96 -3.81
N ARG A 44 -24.84 -24.82 -3.03
CA ARG A 44 -24.19 -25.82 -2.14
C ARG A 44 -23.95 -27.18 -2.80
N GLY A 45 -24.64 -27.48 -3.90
CA GLY A 45 -24.57 -28.78 -4.56
C GLY A 45 -23.60 -28.79 -5.75
N ASN A 46 -23.05 -29.98 -6.04
CA ASN A 46 -22.23 -30.21 -7.24
C ASN A 46 -23.04 -30.36 -8.52
N HIS A 47 -24.38 -30.45 -8.48
CA HIS A 47 -25.31 -30.49 -9.62
C HIS A 47 -24.83 -31.23 -10.89
N GLY A 48 -24.05 -32.31 -10.75
CA GLY A 48 -23.50 -33.08 -11.88
C GLY A 48 -22.32 -32.44 -12.62
N PHE A 49 -21.65 -31.44 -12.05
CA PHE A 49 -20.49 -30.76 -12.67
C PHE A 49 -19.25 -31.65 -12.76
N SER A 50 -18.49 -31.41 -13.83
CA SER A 50 -17.09 -31.79 -13.96
C SER A 50 -16.24 -30.52 -13.89
N PRO A 51 -15.18 -30.46 -13.05
CA PRO A 51 -14.61 -31.58 -12.30
C PRO A 51 -15.39 -31.90 -11.01
N GLN A 52 -15.64 -33.18 -10.73
CA GLN A 52 -16.32 -33.63 -9.50
C GLN A 52 -15.53 -33.41 -8.20
N ASN A 53 -14.34 -32.81 -8.29
CA ASN A 53 -13.41 -32.61 -7.18
C ASN A 53 -13.73 -31.37 -6.33
N PHE A 54 -14.63 -30.49 -6.77
CA PHE A 54 -15.03 -29.31 -5.99
C PHE A 54 -16.22 -29.64 -5.10
N GLY A 55 -16.36 -28.94 -3.96
CA GLY A 55 -17.46 -29.21 -3.01
C GLY A 55 -18.76 -28.46 -3.34
N SER A 56 -18.70 -27.42 -4.16
CA SER A 56 -19.83 -26.57 -4.52
C SER A 56 -19.58 -25.75 -5.79
N LEU A 57 -20.65 -25.25 -6.43
CA LEU A 57 -20.54 -24.37 -7.59
C LEU A 57 -19.77 -23.07 -7.26
N VAL A 58 -19.98 -22.54 -6.07
CA VAL A 58 -19.31 -21.32 -5.60
C VAL A 58 -17.82 -21.57 -5.34
N ASP A 59 -17.46 -22.74 -4.84
CA ASP A 59 -16.06 -23.12 -4.64
C ASP A 59 -15.32 -23.24 -5.99
N PHE A 60 -15.99 -23.78 -7.02
CA PHE A 60 -15.46 -23.80 -8.38
C PHE A 60 -15.35 -22.39 -8.99
N ALA A 61 -16.36 -21.53 -8.78
CA ALA A 61 -16.29 -20.13 -9.22
C ALA A 61 -15.11 -19.38 -8.56
N ALA A 62 -14.91 -19.58 -7.25
CA ALA A 62 -13.78 -19.00 -6.53
C ALA A 62 -12.44 -19.49 -7.08
N PHE A 63 -12.32 -20.79 -7.41
CA PHE A 63 -11.14 -21.34 -8.09
C PHE A 63 -10.90 -20.69 -9.46
N GLN A 64 -11.93 -20.50 -10.28
CA GLN A 64 -11.78 -19.84 -11.59
C GLN A 64 -11.33 -18.38 -11.43
N LEU A 65 -11.92 -17.64 -10.49
CA LEU A 65 -11.51 -16.27 -10.17
C LEU A 65 -10.05 -16.22 -9.70
N CYS A 66 -9.63 -17.14 -8.83
CA CYS A 66 -8.22 -17.27 -8.44
C CYS A 66 -7.33 -17.58 -9.65
N SER A 67 -7.73 -18.53 -10.50
CA SER A 67 -6.97 -18.94 -11.69
C SER A 67 -6.80 -17.82 -12.72
N SER A 68 -7.74 -16.87 -12.74
CA SER A 68 -7.67 -15.66 -13.57
C SER A 68 -6.94 -14.48 -12.91
N HIS A 69 -6.65 -14.57 -11.62
CA HIS A 69 -6.03 -13.50 -10.86
C HIS A 69 -4.53 -13.38 -11.19
N THR A 70 -4.07 -12.17 -11.49
CA THR A 70 -2.70 -11.85 -11.96
C THR A 70 -1.60 -12.48 -11.09
N ILE A 71 -1.70 -12.31 -9.76
CA ILE A 71 -0.77 -12.90 -8.79
C ILE A 71 -0.80 -14.43 -8.83
N PHE A 72 -1.96 -15.08 -8.86
CA PHE A 72 -2.05 -16.53 -8.72
C PHE A 72 -1.68 -17.27 -10.01
N CYS A 73 -2.10 -16.73 -11.16
CA CYS A 73 -1.79 -17.31 -12.47
C CYS A 73 -0.30 -17.22 -12.83
N SER A 74 0.44 -16.25 -12.26
CA SER A 74 1.90 -16.16 -12.45
C SER A 74 2.70 -17.14 -11.59
N LEU A 75 2.07 -17.76 -10.58
CA LEU A 75 2.76 -18.71 -9.71
C LEU A 75 2.97 -20.05 -10.40
N HIS A 76 4.10 -20.66 -10.08
CA HIS A 76 4.36 -22.05 -10.39
C HIS A 76 3.49 -22.97 -9.49
N LEU A 77 3.24 -24.21 -9.95
CA LEU A 77 2.30 -25.14 -9.32
C LEU A 77 2.55 -25.38 -7.83
N ASN A 78 3.81 -25.46 -7.40
CA ASN A 78 4.14 -25.66 -5.97
C ASN A 78 3.73 -24.46 -5.11
N ALA A 79 3.94 -23.23 -5.59
CA ALA A 79 3.51 -22.03 -4.88
C ALA A 79 1.98 -21.87 -4.87
N GLN A 80 1.29 -22.24 -5.96
CA GLN A 80 -0.17 -22.29 -5.98
C GLN A 80 -0.70 -23.25 -4.92
N LYS A 81 -0.13 -24.46 -4.85
CA LYS A 81 -0.48 -25.47 -3.85
C LYS A 81 -0.18 -24.96 -2.43
N GLU A 82 0.99 -24.38 -2.19
CA GLU A 82 1.34 -23.86 -0.88
C GLU A 82 0.38 -22.76 -0.43
N LEU A 83 -0.03 -21.85 -1.32
CA LEU A 83 -1.02 -20.83 -0.97
C LEU A 83 -2.39 -21.47 -0.63
N PHE A 84 -2.82 -22.46 -1.42
CA PHE A 84 -4.05 -23.19 -1.17
C PHE A 84 -4.03 -23.92 0.18
N ASP A 85 -2.93 -24.61 0.50
CA ASP A 85 -2.70 -25.30 1.77
C ASP A 85 -2.71 -24.31 2.95
N ARG A 86 -2.04 -23.15 2.81
CA ARG A 86 -2.08 -22.08 3.84
C ARG A 86 -3.47 -21.48 4.01
N CYS A 87 -4.26 -21.47 2.95
CA CYS A 87 -5.67 -21.09 2.97
C CYS A 87 -6.60 -22.20 3.48
N ARG A 88 -6.05 -23.29 4.04
CA ARG A 88 -6.78 -24.45 4.57
C ARG A 88 -7.65 -25.10 3.51
N GLU A 89 -7.11 -25.25 2.30
CA GLU A 89 -7.75 -25.93 1.18
C GLU A 89 -9.12 -25.31 0.82
N ASN A 90 -9.20 -23.97 0.86
CA ASN A 90 -10.44 -23.23 0.63
C ASN A 90 -10.25 -22.13 -0.41
N TRP A 91 -10.86 -22.29 -1.58
CA TRP A 91 -10.71 -21.36 -2.72
C TRP A 91 -11.29 -19.98 -2.43
N LYS A 92 -12.38 -19.88 -1.66
CA LYS A 92 -12.90 -18.57 -1.22
C LYS A 92 -11.89 -17.85 -0.33
N ARG A 93 -11.13 -18.57 0.51
CA ARG A 93 -10.08 -17.96 1.31
C ARG A 93 -8.87 -17.53 0.49
N VAL A 94 -8.47 -18.32 -0.52
CA VAL A 94 -7.45 -17.91 -1.50
C VAL A 94 -7.87 -16.62 -2.20
N LEU A 95 -9.11 -16.58 -2.72
CA LEU A 95 -9.64 -15.40 -3.39
C LEU A 95 -9.66 -14.18 -2.46
N ARG A 96 -10.11 -14.36 -1.21
CA ARG A 96 -10.11 -13.30 -0.20
C ARG A 96 -8.71 -12.77 0.06
N PHE A 97 -7.72 -13.66 0.17
CA PHE A 97 -6.33 -13.27 0.38
C PHE A 97 -5.80 -12.42 -0.79
N LEU A 98 -6.00 -12.88 -2.02
CA LEU A 98 -5.56 -12.17 -3.22
C LEU A 98 -6.19 -10.78 -3.31
N GLN A 99 -7.51 -10.69 -3.12
CA GLN A 99 -8.25 -9.42 -3.08
C GLN A 99 -7.77 -8.49 -1.96
N ALA A 100 -7.44 -9.04 -0.78
CA ALA A 100 -6.97 -8.25 0.36
C ALA A 100 -5.55 -7.69 0.16
N VAL A 101 -4.66 -8.41 -0.54
CA VAL A 101 -3.32 -7.91 -0.90
C VAL A 101 -3.42 -6.68 -1.82
N GLU A 102 -4.35 -6.71 -2.77
CA GLU A 102 -4.62 -5.57 -3.66
C GLU A 102 -5.23 -4.39 -2.88
N GLN A 103 -6.36 -4.62 -2.19
CA GLN A 103 -7.10 -3.56 -1.50
C GLN A 103 -6.30 -2.86 -0.39
N SER A 104 -5.45 -3.60 0.33
CA SER A 104 -4.69 -3.00 1.45
C SER A 104 -3.53 -2.12 0.98
N SER A 105 -3.03 -2.32 -0.24
CA SER A 105 -1.90 -1.57 -0.79
C SER A 105 -2.32 -0.32 -1.58
N ASP A 106 -3.56 -0.31 -2.09
CA ASP A 106 -4.10 0.73 -2.96
C ASP A 106 -5.31 1.43 -2.30
N ILE A 107 -6.38 1.69 -3.06
CA ILE A 107 -7.65 2.23 -2.58
C ILE A 107 -8.46 1.12 -1.93
N VAL A 108 -8.83 1.31 -0.66
CA VAL A 108 -9.77 0.47 0.08
C VAL A 108 -11.20 0.85 -0.30
N GLU A 109 -11.97 -0.12 -0.79
CA GLU A 109 -13.43 -0.01 -0.86
C GLU A 109 -14.04 -0.40 0.49
N THR A 110 -14.64 0.57 1.16
CA THR A 110 -15.31 0.37 2.45
C THR A 110 -16.68 -0.29 2.25
N SER A 111 -17.22 -0.91 3.30
CA SER A 111 -18.57 -1.48 3.27
C SER A 111 -19.69 -0.44 3.05
N ALA A 112 -19.38 0.85 3.23
CA ALA A 112 -20.29 1.96 2.92
C ALA A 112 -20.22 2.39 1.45
N GLY A 113 -19.36 1.77 0.63
CA GLY A 113 -19.12 2.14 -0.77
C GLY A 113 -18.11 3.27 -0.94
N ASN A 114 -17.57 3.83 0.14
CA ASN A 114 -16.55 4.88 0.07
C ASN A 114 -15.20 4.30 -0.32
N GLN A 115 -14.43 5.05 -1.10
CA GLN A 115 -13.06 4.71 -1.52
C GLN A 115 -12.05 5.49 -0.69
N MET A 116 -11.18 4.80 0.04
CA MET A 116 -10.23 5.43 0.96
C MET A 116 -8.79 4.97 0.74
N GLN A 117 -7.83 5.88 0.84
CA GLN A 117 -6.39 5.55 0.91
C GLN A 117 -5.73 6.46 1.93
N ILE A 118 -4.88 5.93 2.80
CA ILE A 118 -4.13 6.71 3.79
C ILE A 118 -2.62 6.57 3.57
N THR A 119 -1.92 7.71 3.62
CA THR A 119 -0.46 7.72 3.66
C THR A 119 0.04 8.74 4.68
N THR A 120 1.19 8.45 5.27
CA THR A 120 1.75 9.23 6.37
C THR A 120 3.19 9.60 6.04
N GLY A 121 3.51 10.88 6.23
CA GLY A 121 4.85 11.43 6.04
C GLY A 121 5.57 11.66 7.36
N ARG A 122 6.49 12.63 7.38
CA ARG A 122 7.23 12.99 8.60
C ARG A 122 6.36 13.65 9.67
N TYR A 123 5.62 14.69 9.30
CA TYR A 123 4.76 15.49 10.18
C TYR A 123 3.38 15.77 9.54
N HIS A 124 2.95 14.92 8.62
CA HIS A 124 1.69 15.10 7.91
C HIS A 124 1.06 13.75 7.55
N THR A 125 -0.24 13.79 7.28
CA THR A 125 -1.01 12.67 6.78
C THR A 125 -1.82 13.12 5.58
N LEU A 126 -1.87 12.29 4.55
CA LEU A 126 -2.74 12.47 3.39
C LEU A 126 -3.79 11.36 3.39
N LEU A 127 -5.04 11.75 3.20
CA LEU A 127 -6.18 10.86 3.11
C LEU A 127 -6.87 11.10 1.77
N ILE A 128 -6.98 10.06 0.95
CA ILE A 128 -7.98 10.02 -0.11
C ILE A 128 -9.29 9.55 0.51
N SER A 129 -10.37 10.29 0.24
CA SER A 129 -11.73 9.81 0.44
C SER A 129 -12.58 10.20 -0.76
N ASP A 130 -13.18 9.21 -1.41
CA ASP A 130 -14.11 9.39 -2.52
C ASP A 130 -13.50 10.27 -3.62
N SER A 131 -12.24 9.96 -3.96
CA SER A 131 -11.40 10.67 -4.94
C SER A 131 -10.93 12.09 -4.58
N SER A 132 -11.38 12.64 -3.45
CA SER A 132 -10.86 13.89 -2.91
C SER A 132 -9.70 13.62 -1.97
N VAL A 133 -8.71 14.51 -1.93
CA VAL A 133 -7.56 14.38 -1.03
C VAL A 133 -7.65 15.41 0.08
N TYR A 134 -7.34 14.97 1.28
CA TYR A 134 -7.25 15.79 2.48
C TYR A 134 -5.87 15.69 3.08
N SER A 135 -5.38 16.79 3.64
CA SER A 135 -4.10 16.86 4.35
C SER A 135 -4.32 17.34 5.79
N CYS A 136 -3.58 16.78 6.74
CA CYS A 136 -3.39 17.35 8.07
C CYS A 136 -1.91 17.30 8.47
N GLY A 137 -1.54 18.07 9.50
CA GLY A 137 -0.16 18.15 9.98
C GLY A 137 0.48 19.52 9.77
N SER A 138 1.80 19.56 9.78
CA SER A 138 2.57 20.80 9.61
C SER A 138 3.49 20.73 8.40
N SER A 139 3.66 21.87 7.72
CA SER A 139 4.66 22.04 6.68
C SER A 139 5.17 23.48 6.60
N LEU A 140 6.49 23.61 6.51
CA LEU A 140 7.15 24.87 6.13
C LEU A 140 7.56 24.89 4.65
N CYS A 141 7.40 23.76 3.95
CA CYS A 141 7.84 23.57 2.57
C CYS A 141 6.70 23.19 1.63
N GLY A 142 5.43 23.34 2.03
CA GLY A 142 4.28 23.13 1.14
C GLY A 142 3.79 21.68 0.98
N VAL A 143 4.23 20.74 1.80
CA VAL A 143 3.83 19.31 1.70
C VAL A 143 2.34 19.06 1.93
N LEU A 144 1.63 20.02 2.53
CA LEU A 144 0.18 19.94 2.71
C LEU A 144 -0.59 20.31 1.43
N GLY A 145 0.03 20.99 0.46
CA GLY A 145 -0.63 21.41 -0.78
C GLY A 145 -1.69 22.51 -0.62
N GLN A 146 -1.72 23.18 0.54
CA GLN A 146 -2.79 24.12 0.92
C GLN A 146 -2.57 25.57 0.46
N GLY A 147 -1.40 25.89 -0.08
CA GLY A 147 -0.97 27.25 -0.36
C GLY A 147 0.06 27.76 0.64
N PRO A 148 0.68 28.91 0.35
CA PRO A 148 1.82 29.43 1.13
C PRO A 148 1.44 29.94 2.52
N ASP A 149 0.17 30.34 2.71
CA ASP A 149 -0.30 30.95 3.96
C ASP A 149 -0.63 29.91 5.04
N ILE A 150 -0.81 28.63 4.65
CA ILE A 150 -1.20 27.55 5.56
C ILE A 150 0.03 26.69 5.87
N THR A 151 0.59 26.89 7.05
CA THR A 151 1.76 26.14 7.56
C THR A 151 1.38 24.95 8.44
N GLN A 152 0.13 24.90 8.92
CA GLN A 152 -0.38 23.80 9.74
C GLN A 152 -1.89 23.61 9.51
N CYS A 153 -2.31 22.35 9.40
CA CYS A 153 -3.69 21.90 9.33
C CYS A 153 -4.00 21.04 10.55
N VAL A 154 -4.75 21.59 11.51
CA VAL A 154 -5.10 20.90 12.77
C VAL A 154 -6.19 19.84 12.59
N ALA A 155 -6.94 19.92 11.50
CA ALA A 155 -7.90 18.93 11.03
C ALA A 155 -7.62 18.62 9.56
N PHE A 156 -8.15 17.50 9.07
CA PHE A 156 -8.10 17.16 7.65
C PHE A 156 -8.76 18.26 6.82
N SER A 157 -7.97 18.92 5.98
CA SER A 157 -8.41 20.00 5.09
C SER A 157 -8.27 19.54 3.65
N ARG A 158 -9.28 19.79 2.80
CA ARG A 158 -9.25 19.35 1.40
C ARG A 158 -8.14 20.05 0.62
N ILE A 159 -7.41 19.31 -0.21
CA ILE A 159 -6.40 19.87 -1.12
C ILE A 159 -7.09 20.25 -2.44
N ASN A 160 -6.82 21.47 -2.90
CA ASN A 160 -7.32 21.95 -4.18
C ASN A 160 -6.31 21.69 -5.30
N PHE A 161 -6.75 21.00 -6.34
CA PHE A 161 -5.98 20.74 -7.55
C PHE A 161 -6.38 21.69 -8.68
N PRO A 162 -5.46 22.05 -9.59
CA PRO A 162 -5.78 22.91 -10.74
C PRO A 162 -6.82 22.30 -11.70
N THR A 163 -6.96 20.98 -11.70
CA THR A 163 -7.89 20.24 -12.56
C THR A 163 -8.94 19.53 -11.70
N THR A 164 -10.15 19.36 -12.22
CA THR A 164 -11.26 18.60 -11.56
C THR A 164 -11.05 17.08 -11.56
N SER A 165 -9.86 16.60 -11.89
CA SER A 165 -9.50 15.19 -11.96
C SER A 165 -9.43 14.55 -10.56
N ARG A 166 -9.84 13.29 -10.50
CA ARG A 166 -9.87 12.46 -9.28
C ARG A 166 -8.49 11.91 -8.96
N VAL A 167 -8.07 11.92 -7.69
CA VAL A 167 -6.77 11.33 -7.30
C VAL A 167 -6.90 9.81 -7.18
N LEU A 168 -5.98 9.09 -7.81
CA LEU A 168 -5.86 7.63 -7.83
C LEU A 168 -4.89 7.11 -6.75
N HIS A 169 -3.76 7.79 -6.56
CA HIS A 169 -2.72 7.34 -5.64
C HIS A 169 -1.97 8.52 -5.00
N VAL A 170 -1.64 8.41 -3.71
CA VAL A 170 -0.84 9.40 -2.99
C VAL A 170 0.44 8.81 -2.41
N SER A 171 1.50 9.60 -2.39
CA SER A 171 2.75 9.29 -1.70
C SER A 171 3.21 10.46 -0.85
N ALA A 172 3.70 10.16 0.35
CA ALA A 172 4.15 11.13 1.32
C ALA A 172 5.54 10.73 1.82
N SER A 173 6.47 11.69 1.80
CA SER A 173 7.81 11.53 2.38
C SER A 173 8.05 12.52 3.51
N HIS A 174 9.32 12.89 3.69
CA HIS A 174 9.72 13.88 4.66
C HIS A 174 9.32 15.29 4.23
N ASN A 175 9.60 15.62 2.97
CA ASN A 175 9.65 17.01 2.52
C ASN A 175 8.81 17.29 1.27
N HIS A 176 8.21 16.28 0.63
CA HIS A 176 7.29 16.47 -0.49
C HIS A 176 6.21 15.38 -0.52
N ALA A 177 5.12 15.71 -1.23
CA ALA A 177 3.96 14.86 -1.45
C ALA A 177 3.66 14.80 -2.95
N ALA A 178 3.31 13.61 -3.43
CA ALA A 178 3.02 13.37 -4.84
C ALA A 178 1.67 12.67 -5.01
N PHE A 179 0.99 13.02 -6.10
CA PHE A 179 -0.39 12.64 -6.38
C PHE A 179 -0.47 12.16 -7.82
N VAL A 180 -1.01 10.96 -8.03
CA VAL A 180 -1.35 10.44 -9.36
C VAL A 180 -2.85 10.61 -9.56
N MET A 181 -3.25 11.24 -10.65
CA MET A 181 -4.65 11.40 -11.04
C MET A 181 -5.16 10.13 -11.74
N HIS A 182 -6.48 9.94 -11.81
CA HIS A 182 -7.10 8.89 -12.64
C HIS A 182 -6.79 9.06 -14.13
N SER A 183 -6.47 10.28 -14.59
CA SER A 183 -5.97 10.55 -15.94
C SER A 183 -4.55 10.00 -16.19
N GLY A 184 -3.85 9.59 -15.13
CA GLY A 184 -2.44 9.21 -15.16
C GLY A 184 -1.47 10.39 -14.98
N GLU A 185 -1.98 11.62 -14.91
CA GLU A 185 -1.16 12.81 -14.67
C GLU A 185 -0.61 12.84 -13.24
N VAL A 186 0.58 13.42 -13.08
CA VAL A 186 1.27 13.49 -11.79
C VAL A 186 1.40 14.92 -11.32
N PHE A 187 0.93 15.18 -10.10
CA PHE A 187 1.10 16.46 -9.42
C PHE A 187 2.00 16.27 -8.20
N ILE A 188 2.84 17.27 -7.91
CA ILE A 188 3.73 17.25 -6.73
C ILE A 188 3.67 18.60 -6.03
N CYS A 189 3.74 18.59 -4.69
CA CYS A 189 3.96 19.76 -3.86
C CYS A 189 4.96 19.45 -2.76
N GLY A 190 5.58 20.47 -2.18
CA GLY A 190 6.65 20.31 -1.19
C GLY A 190 7.95 21.01 -1.55
N ASP A 191 9.00 20.61 -0.84
CA ASP A 191 10.36 21.03 -1.11
C ASP A 191 10.80 20.62 -2.51
N ASN A 192 11.42 21.56 -3.23
CA ASN A 192 12.04 21.32 -4.54
C ASN A 192 13.49 21.84 -4.58
N SER A 193 14.15 21.91 -3.42
CA SER A 193 15.57 22.26 -3.31
C SER A 193 16.50 21.24 -3.96
N SER A 194 15.98 20.04 -4.24
CA SER A 194 16.73 18.84 -4.64
C SER A 194 16.23 18.23 -5.95
N TYR A 195 15.49 18.99 -6.78
CA TYR A 195 14.80 18.49 -7.99
C TYR A 195 13.78 17.36 -7.76
N CYS A 196 13.43 17.05 -6.50
CA CYS A 196 12.54 15.93 -6.17
C CYS A 196 11.12 16.09 -6.70
N CYS A 197 10.72 17.30 -7.09
CA CYS A 197 9.44 17.54 -7.77
C CYS A 197 9.51 17.43 -9.30
N GLY A 198 10.70 17.30 -9.90
CA GLY A 198 10.84 16.97 -11.32
C GLY A 198 10.48 18.07 -12.31
N HIS A 199 10.46 19.35 -11.90
CA HIS A 199 10.06 20.48 -12.75
C HIS A 199 11.19 21.12 -13.56
N GLY A 200 12.38 20.51 -13.63
CA GLY A 200 13.51 21.03 -14.42
C GLY A 200 14.35 22.10 -13.70
N GLU A 201 13.79 22.73 -12.68
CA GLU A 201 14.41 23.79 -11.89
C GLU A 201 14.45 23.43 -10.41
N VAL A 202 15.52 23.84 -9.71
CA VAL A 202 15.47 23.99 -8.25
C VAL A 202 14.87 25.34 -7.93
N GLY A 203 14.07 25.41 -6.87
CA GLY A 203 13.40 26.66 -6.54
C GLY A 203 12.76 26.64 -5.17
N ARG A 204 11.95 27.68 -4.94
CA ARG A 204 11.13 27.76 -3.74
C ARG A 204 10.21 26.54 -3.64
N ALA A 205 9.85 26.23 -2.39
CA ALA A 205 8.83 25.25 -2.08
C ALA A 205 7.56 25.45 -2.94
N ILE A 206 6.98 24.34 -3.36
CA ILE A 206 5.75 24.28 -4.14
C ILE A 206 4.60 24.08 -3.16
N PHE A 207 3.84 25.14 -2.91
CA PHE A 207 2.82 25.14 -1.86
C PHE A 207 1.44 24.64 -2.33
N ARG A 208 1.22 24.48 -3.63
CA ARG A 208 0.02 23.87 -4.22
C ARG A 208 0.43 22.80 -5.22
N PRO A 209 -0.30 21.68 -5.34
CA PRO A 209 0.05 20.63 -6.30
C PRO A 209 0.27 21.19 -7.71
N ARG A 210 1.48 20.98 -8.26
CA ARG A 210 1.89 21.43 -9.59
C ARG A 210 2.07 20.23 -10.51
N LEU A 211 1.57 20.32 -11.74
CA LEU A 211 1.72 19.28 -12.76
C LEU A 211 3.20 19.09 -13.12
N VAL A 212 3.66 17.85 -13.18
CA VAL A 212 4.99 17.49 -13.66
C VAL A 212 4.96 17.45 -15.19
N GLU A 213 5.18 18.60 -15.84
CA GLU A 213 5.07 18.77 -17.30
C GLU A 213 5.92 17.76 -18.10
N ALA A 214 7.08 17.36 -17.58
CA ALA A 214 7.95 16.36 -18.21
C ALA A 214 7.34 14.96 -18.31
N LEU A 215 6.27 14.66 -17.56
CA LEU A 215 5.50 13.43 -17.64
C LEU A 215 4.15 13.61 -18.35
N LYS A 216 3.90 14.77 -18.98
CA LYS A 216 2.66 14.98 -19.72
C LYS A 216 2.51 13.96 -20.86
N GLY A 217 1.38 13.27 -20.90
CA GLY A 217 1.13 12.18 -21.84
C GLY A 217 1.69 10.81 -21.41
N VAL A 218 2.42 10.74 -20.30
CA VAL A 218 2.88 9.49 -19.68
C VAL A 218 1.89 9.10 -18.57
N SER A 219 1.10 8.07 -18.81
CA SER A 219 0.08 7.63 -17.85
C SER A 219 0.68 6.88 -16.67
N CYS A 220 0.74 7.51 -15.50
CA CYS A 220 1.20 6.93 -14.25
C CYS A 220 0.09 6.21 -13.45
N LYS A 221 0.46 5.17 -12.69
CA LYS A 221 -0.41 4.53 -11.68
C LYS A 221 0.07 4.69 -10.25
N GLN A 222 1.39 4.80 -10.05
CA GLN A 222 1.99 4.85 -8.72
C GLN A 222 3.13 5.86 -8.68
N VAL A 223 3.33 6.46 -7.52
CA VAL A 223 4.47 7.32 -7.22
C VAL A 223 5.04 6.95 -5.85
N ALA A 224 6.37 6.99 -5.73
CA ALA A 224 7.08 6.74 -4.48
C ALA A 224 8.07 7.87 -4.21
N THR A 225 7.82 8.62 -3.14
CA THR A 225 8.64 9.76 -2.72
C THR A 225 9.72 9.33 -1.72
N GLY A 226 10.98 9.54 -2.06
CA GLY A 226 12.13 9.41 -1.15
C GLY A 226 12.39 10.70 -0.36
N LEU A 227 13.59 10.85 0.23
CA LEU A 227 13.93 12.08 0.97
C LEU A 227 14.11 13.28 0.02
N SER A 228 14.87 13.07 -1.06
CA SER A 228 15.29 14.10 -2.01
C SER A 228 15.18 13.63 -3.46
N PHE A 229 14.35 12.62 -3.73
CA PHE A 229 14.09 12.10 -5.06
C PHE A 229 12.69 11.49 -5.14
N THR A 230 12.18 11.30 -6.35
CA THR A 230 10.89 10.67 -6.61
C THR A 230 11.01 9.63 -7.71
N ALA A 231 10.34 8.49 -7.53
CA ALA A 231 10.13 7.47 -8.54
C ALA A 231 8.66 7.43 -8.99
N PHE A 232 8.44 7.25 -10.29
CA PHE A 232 7.12 7.20 -10.93
C PHE A 232 6.97 5.89 -11.67
N LEU A 233 5.82 5.24 -11.55
CA LEU A 233 5.51 4.00 -12.23
C LEU A 233 4.34 4.20 -13.19
N THR A 234 4.57 3.87 -14.46
CA THR A 234 3.56 3.96 -15.52
C THR A 234 2.61 2.77 -15.54
N ASN A 235 1.47 2.93 -16.22
CA ASN A 235 0.53 1.84 -16.49
C ASN A 235 1.17 0.70 -17.29
N GLN A 236 2.18 1.01 -18.10
CA GLN A 236 2.95 0.05 -18.89
C GLN A 236 4.06 -0.65 -18.08
N GLY A 237 4.26 -0.26 -16.82
CA GLY A 237 5.30 -0.83 -15.96
C GLY A 237 6.68 -0.21 -16.13
N HIS A 238 6.80 0.94 -16.79
CA HIS A 238 8.04 1.69 -16.89
C HIS A 238 8.26 2.55 -15.65
N VAL A 239 9.52 2.65 -15.21
CA VAL A 239 9.90 3.46 -14.05
C VAL A 239 10.67 4.69 -14.50
N TYR A 240 10.22 5.86 -14.05
CA TYR A 240 10.94 7.12 -14.21
C TYR A 240 11.42 7.62 -12.85
N THR A 241 12.56 8.28 -12.79
CA THR A 241 13.13 8.83 -11.55
C THR A 241 13.64 10.25 -11.76
N CYS A 242 13.51 11.11 -10.75
CA CYS A 242 14.10 12.45 -10.70
C CYS A 242 14.56 12.84 -9.29
N GLY A 243 15.41 13.85 -9.18
CA GLY A 243 15.93 14.35 -7.92
C GLY A 243 17.45 14.20 -7.77
N ILE A 244 17.91 14.14 -6.52
CA ILE A 244 19.31 13.90 -6.17
C ILE A 244 19.68 12.43 -6.41
N ASN A 245 20.89 12.19 -6.92
CA ASN A 245 21.42 10.88 -7.27
C ASN A 245 22.79 10.56 -6.65
N THR A 246 23.19 11.24 -5.57
CA THR A 246 24.51 11.09 -4.94
C THR A 246 24.92 9.65 -4.61
N HIS A 247 23.95 8.75 -4.38
CA HIS A 247 24.18 7.36 -4.02
C HIS A 247 23.65 6.38 -5.09
N GLY A 248 23.27 6.86 -6.28
CA GLY A 248 22.71 6.01 -7.34
C GLY A 248 21.22 5.70 -7.19
N GLN A 249 20.50 6.39 -6.30
CA GLN A 249 19.10 6.13 -5.97
C GLN A 249 18.11 6.34 -7.12
N LEU A 250 18.57 6.93 -8.24
CA LEU A 250 17.79 7.07 -9.47
C LEU A 250 17.96 5.90 -10.45
N GLY A 251 18.97 5.04 -10.28
CA GLY A 251 19.11 3.80 -11.04
C GLY A 251 19.66 3.95 -12.47
N HIS A 252 20.36 5.04 -12.79
CA HIS A 252 20.83 5.33 -14.14
C HIS A 252 22.28 4.89 -14.45
N GLY A 253 22.95 4.21 -13.52
CA GLY A 253 24.35 3.79 -13.65
C GLY A 253 25.37 4.91 -13.43
N ASP A 254 24.93 6.04 -12.89
CA ASP A 254 25.77 7.19 -12.53
C ASP A 254 25.29 7.80 -11.20
N SER A 255 25.99 8.85 -10.75
CA SER A 255 25.62 9.65 -9.58
C SER A 255 25.15 11.06 -9.96
N VAL A 256 24.61 11.22 -11.17
CA VAL A 256 24.21 12.54 -11.70
C VAL A 256 22.73 12.79 -11.39
N ASP A 257 22.46 13.93 -10.77
CA ASP A 257 21.11 14.40 -10.46
C ASP A 257 20.25 14.54 -11.74
N ARG A 258 18.94 14.41 -11.57
CA ARG A 258 17.98 14.50 -12.68
C ARG A 258 16.96 15.58 -12.38
N PRO A 259 17.01 16.74 -13.08
CA PRO A 259 16.10 17.84 -12.83
C PRO A 259 14.65 17.53 -13.28
N THR A 260 14.50 16.59 -14.22
CA THR A 260 13.22 16.07 -14.71
C THR A 260 13.20 14.55 -14.67
N PRO A 261 12.02 13.91 -14.62
CA PRO A 261 11.87 12.45 -14.69
C PRO A 261 12.57 11.86 -15.91
N LYS A 262 13.43 10.87 -15.68
CA LYS A 262 14.13 10.10 -16.70
C LYS A 262 13.81 8.62 -16.52
N ILE A 263 13.57 7.92 -17.62
CA ILE A 263 13.31 6.47 -17.58
C ILE A 263 14.53 5.68 -17.08
N VAL A 264 14.28 4.67 -16.25
CA VAL A 264 15.29 3.72 -15.77
C VAL A 264 15.42 2.59 -16.78
N GLY A 265 16.27 2.80 -17.81
CA GLY A 265 16.36 1.93 -18.98
C GLY A 265 16.66 0.45 -18.68
N LEU A 266 17.37 0.14 -17.58
CA LEU A 266 17.60 -1.26 -17.21
C LEU A 266 16.29 -1.97 -16.86
N LEU A 267 15.39 -1.33 -16.11
CA LEU A 267 14.10 -1.92 -15.74
C LEU A 267 13.18 -2.09 -16.95
N GLU A 268 13.15 -1.09 -17.84
CA GLU A 268 12.42 -1.17 -19.12
C GLU A 268 12.87 -2.37 -19.96
N GLY A 269 14.18 -2.65 -20.01
CA GLY A 269 14.74 -3.76 -20.77
C GLY A 269 14.51 -5.16 -20.17
N VAL A 270 14.17 -5.28 -18.89
CA VAL A 270 13.99 -6.59 -18.23
C VAL A 270 12.54 -7.00 -18.03
N GLY A 271 11.59 -6.06 -18.04
CA GLY A 271 10.16 -6.38 -17.96
C GLY A 271 9.29 -5.30 -17.31
N SER A 272 8.06 -5.64 -16.98
CA SER A 272 7.11 -4.71 -16.37
C SER A 272 7.24 -4.68 -14.84
N VAL A 273 7.44 -3.48 -14.30
CA VAL A 273 7.37 -3.22 -12.85
C VAL A 273 5.89 -3.12 -12.43
N VAL A 274 5.54 -3.77 -11.32
CA VAL A 274 4.18 -3.74 -10.75
C VAL A 274 4.09 -2.88 -9.51
N GLN A 275 5.20 -2.70 -8.77
CA GLN A 275 5.25 -1.81 -7.60
C GLN A 275 6.62 -1.17 -7.45
N ILE A 276 6.64 0.09 -7.04
CA ILE A 276 7.83 0.81 -6.55
C ILE A 276 7.66 1.22 -5.08
N ALA A 277 8.77 1.23 -4.33
CA ALA A 277 8.83 1.79 -2.98
C ALA A 277 10.17 2.49 -2.74
N SER A 278 10.15 3.65 -2.09
CA SER A 278 11.34 4.46 -1.85
C SER A 278 11.57 4.70 -0.36
N GLY A 279 12.78 4.36 0.09
CA GLY A 279 13.32 4.79 1.37
C GLY A 279 13.93 6.19 1.25
N PRO A 280 14.76 6.62 2.22
CA PRO A 280 15.37 7.95 2.17
C PRO A 280 16.25 8.15 0.93
N SER A 281 17.07 7.15 0.60
CA SER A 281 18.07 7.23 -0.48
C SER A 281 18.22 5.90 -1.24
N TYR A 282 17.18 5.08 -1.29
CA TYR A 282 17.16 3.82 -2.06
C TYR A 282 15.75 3.52 -2.57
N THR A 283 15.68 2.70 -3.61
CA THR A 283 14.44 2.30 -4.27
C THR A 283 14.38 0.79 -4.37
N LEU A 284 13.20 0.23 -4.13
CA LEU A 284 12.83 -1.15 -4.42
C LEU A 284 11.83 -1.15 -5.58
N ALA A 285 12.00 -2.06 -6.52
CA ALA A 285 11.09 -2.29 -7.63
C ALA A 285 10.71 -3.77 -7.69
N VAL A 286 9.42 -4.07 -7.69
CA VAL A 286 8.86 -5.42 -7.82
C VAL A 286 8.39 -5.60 -9.25
N MET A 287 8.91 -6.63 -9.92
CA MET A 287 8.53 -7.01 -11.28
C MET A 287 7.27 -7.88 -11.27
N ASN A 288 6.59 -7.97 -12.42
CA ASN A 288 5.39 -8.81 -12.56
C ASN A 288 5.63 -10.31 -12.30
N ASP A 289 6.87 -10.79 -12.46
CA ASP A 289 7.28 -12.17 -12.18
C ASP A 289 7.69 -12.40 -10.71
N GLY A 290 7.52 -11.38 -9.85
CA GLY A 290 7.89 -11.41 -8.44
C GLY A 290 9.37 -11.17 -8.15
N THR A 291 10.21 -10.92 -9.17
CA THR A 291 11.61 -10.52 -8.97
C THR A 291 11.67 -9.13 -8.34
N VAL A 292 12.57 -8.97 -7.35
CA VAL A 292 12.80 -7.66 -6.71
C VAL A 292 14.16 -7.11 -7.12
N TYR A 293 14.15 -5.89 -7.61
CA TYR A 293 15.34 -5.07 -7.86
C TYR A 293 15.49 -4.01 -6.77
N SER A 294 16.73 -3.69 -6.42
CA SER A 294 17.07 -2.60 -5.51
C SER A 294 18.23 -1.78 -6.05
N PHE A 295 18.21 -0.47 -5.78
CA PHE A 295 19.27 0.47 -6.15
C PHE A 295 19.28 1.69 -5.23
N GLY A 296 20.41 2.40 -5.18
CA GLY A 296 20.68 3.54 -4.31
C GLY A 296 21.69 3.23 -3.21
N SER A 297 21.51 3.86 -2.06
CA SER A 297 22.43 3.73 -0.92
C SER A 297 22.40 2.33 -0.32
N GLY A 298 23.58 1.70 -0.20
CA GLY A 298 23.79 0.43 0.50
C GLY A 298 23.76 0.56 2.03
N SER A 299 23.63 1.78 2.55
CA SER A 299 23.56 2.04 3.98
C SER A 299 22.47 1.20 4.65
N ASN A 300 22.72 0.80 5.90
CA ASN A 300 21.81 -0.01 6.70
C ASN A 300 21.45 -1.38 6.10
N PHE A 301 22.12 -1.83 5.03
CA PHE A 301 21.80 -3.07 4.30
C PHE A 301 20.41 -3.08 3.65
N CYS A 302 19.78 -1.92 3.45
CA CYS A 302 18.41 -1.84 2.92
C CYS A 302 18.26 -2.36 1.48
N LEU A 303 19.36 -2.48 0.72
CA LEU A 303 19.35 -3.11 -0.60
C LEU A 303 19.25 -4.65 -0.53
N GLY A 304 19.55 -5.27 0.62
CA GLY A 304 19.33 -6.70 0.82
C GLY A 304 20.29 -7.64 0.07
N HIS A 305 21.44 -7.12 -0.41
CA HIS A 305 22.43 -7.90 -1.16
C HIS A 305 23.42 -8.67 -0.30
N GLY A 306 23.53 -8.35 1.00
CA GLY A 306 24.52 -8.91 1.92
C GLY A 306 25.64 -7.94 2.30
N GLU A 307 25.77 -6.84 1.56
CA GLU A 307 26.79 -5.80 1.70
C GLU A 307 26.19 -4.40 1.83
N GLN A 308 27.02 -3.40 2.18
CA GLN A 308 26.63 -1.98 2.24
C GLN A 308 27.13 -1.17 1.04
N HIS A 309 27.33 -1.82 -0.11
CA HIS A 309 27.74 -1.13 -1.33
C HIS A 309 26.55 -0.40 -1.97
N ASN A 310 26.79 0.82 -2.46
CA ASN A 310 25.78 1.56 -3.22
C ASN A 310 25.60 0.92 -4.60
N GLU A 311 24.37 0.90 -5.09
CA GLU A 311 24.05 0.34 -6.40
C GLU A 311 23.49 1.45 -7.29
N SER A 312 24.25 1.89 -8.29
CA SER A 312 23.79 2.92 -9.23
C SER A 312 22.92 2.37 -10.36
N LEU A 313 22.90 1.05 -10.54
CA LEU A 313 21.98 0.34 -11.42
C LEU A 313 21.07 -0.57 -10.59
N PRO A 314 19.82 -0.79 -11.02
CA PRO A 314 18.96 -1.80 -10.41
C PRO A 314 19.63 -3.18 -10.40
N ARG A 315 19.78 -3.76 -9.21
CA ARG A 315 20.34 -5.10 -9.00
C ARG A 315 19.31 -6.03 -8.37
N VAL A 316 19.23 -7.27 -8.88
CA VAL A 316 18.32 -8.28 -8.36
C VAL A 316 18.72 -8.72 -6.95
N ILE A 317 17.74 -8.78 -6.03
CA ILE A 317 17.92 -9.37 -4.70
C ILE A 317 17.95 -10.90 -4.83
N GLN A 318 19.17 -11.45 -4.89
CA GLN A 318 19.40 -12.87 -5.19
C GLN A 318 18.81 -13.84 -4.17
N SER A 319 18.66 -13.45 -2.91
CA SER A 319 18.11 -14.32 -1.86
C SER A 319 16.66 -14.74 -2.13
N PHE A 320 15.84 -13.86 -2.72
CA PHE A 320 14.50 -14.20 -3.18
C PHE A 320 14.54 -15.09 -4.43
N LYS A 321 15.28 -14.66 -5.45
CA LYS A 321 15.37 -15.37 -6.74
C LYS A 321 15.87 -16.81 -6.59
N ARG A 322 16.93 -17.04 -5.81
CA ARG A 322 17.49 -18.39 -5.57
C ARG A 322 16.53 -19.31 -4.83
N LYS A 323 15.65 -18.76 -4.00
CA LYS A 323 14.62 -19.50 -3.25
C LYS A 323 13.29 -19.58 -3.99
N ASN A 324 13.21 -19.04 -5.21
CA ASN A 324 12.00 -18.95 -6.01
C ASN A 324 10.82 -18.29 -5.26
N ILE A 325 11.11 -17.28 -4.44
CA ILE A 325 10.11 -16.53 -3.69
C ILE A 325 9.54 -15.45 -4.61
N HIS A 326 8.24 -15.53 -4.89
CA HIS A 326 7.52 -14.58 -5.72
C HIS A 326 7.01 -13.41 -4.85
N VAL A 327 7.74 -12.31 -4.83
CA VAL A 327 7.38 -11.13 -4.02
C VAL A 327 6.24 -10.36 -4.69
N VAL A 328 5.20 -10.02 -3.92
CA VAL A 328 4.04 -9.27 -4.43
C VAL A 328 3.97 -7.85 -3.92
N ARG A 329 4.53 -7.56 -2.73
CA ARG A 329 4.60 -6.21 -2.18
C ARG A 329 5.90 -5.97 -1.43
N VAL A 330 6.34 -4.71 -1.41
CA VAL A 330 7.46 -4.21 -0.60
C VAL A 330 7.10 -2.90 0.08
N SER A 331 7.73 -2.63 1.21
CA SER A 331 7.75 -1.31 1.86
C SER A 331 9.18 -0.95 2.25
N ALA A 332 9.57 0.27 1.90
CA ALA A 332 10.90 0.80 2.16
C ALA A 332 10.88 1.76 3.36
N GLY A 333 11.46 1.33 4.48
CA GLY A 333 11.68 2.14 5.67
C GLY A 333 13.01 2.90 5.62
N ASP A 334 13.26 3.67 6.68
CA ASP A 334 14.45 4.54 6.77
C ASP A 334 15.73 3.73 6.99
N GLU A 335 15.64 2.71 7.85
CA GLU A 335 16.77 1.88 8.26
C GLU A 335 16.57 0.39 7.93
N HIS A 336 15.40 0.02 7.42
CA HIS A 336 15.06 -1.36 7.08
C HIS A 336 14.02 -1.42 5.96
N ALA A 337 13.82 -2.61 5.42
CA ALA A 337 12.80 -2.90 4.43
C ALA A 337 12.05 -4.19 4.77
N ILE A 338 10.85 -4.31 4.22
CA ILE A 338 9.98 -5.46 4.39
C ILE A 338 9.34 -5.84 3.06
N ALA A 339 9.20 -7.14 2.81
CA ALA A 339 8.51 -7.70 1.65
C ALA A 339 7.42 -8.67 2.08
N LEU A 340 6.42 -8.82 1.22
CA LEU A 340 5.33 -9.80 1.28
C LEU A 340 5.39 -10.64 0.01
N ASP A 341 5.39 -11.97 0.16
CA ASP A 341 5.30 -12.89 -0.96
C ASP A 341 3.86 -13.30 -1.32
N SER A 342 3.71 -13.97 -2.45
CA SER A 342 2.45 -14.48 -2.97
C SER A 342 1.79 -15.54 -2.09
N ASN A 343 2.55 -16.15 -1.18
CA ASN A 343 2.05 -17.16 -0.26
C ASN A 343 1.56 -16.55 1.04
N GLY A 344 1.78 -15.26 1.28
CA GLY A 344 1.38 -14.53 2.48
C GLY A 344 2.42 -14.53 3.59
N PHE A 345 3.69 -14.79 3.29
CA PHE A 345 4.81 -14.68 4.22
C PHE A 345 5.46 -13.30 4.12
N ALA A 346 5.94 -12.80 5.27
CA ALA A 346 6.68 -11.55 5.34
C ALA A 346 8.19 -11.80 5.53
N TYR A 347 9.01 -10.90 4.96
CA TYR A 347 10.47 -10.95 5.04
C TYR A 347 11.00 -9.58 5.43
N THR A 348 11.89 -9.51 6.42
CA THR A 348 12.50 -8.27 6.91
C THR A 348 14.01 -8.29 6.72
N TRP A 349 14.60 -7.13 6.39
CA TRP A 349 16.05 -6.94 6.34
C TRP A 349 16.45 -5.49 6.57
N GLY A 350 17.72 -5.26 6.88
CA GLY A 350 18.29 -3.97 7.23
C GLY A 350 18.77 -3.91 8.67
N LYS A 351 18.63 -2.76 9.32
CA LYS A 351 19.00 -2.55 10.73
C LYS A 351 18.03 -3.23 11.70
N GLY A 352 18.57 -3.97 12.66
CA GLY A 352 17.83 -4.69 13.71
C GLY A 352 17.44 -3.84 14.91
N TYR A 353 18.03 -2.65 15.06
CA TYR A 353 17.89 -1.80 16.25
C TYR A 353 16.43 -1.50 16.62
N CYS A 354 16.14 -1.43 17.92
CA CYS A 354 14.78 -1.35 18.49
C CYS A 354 13.86 -2.53 18.11
N GLY A 355 14.39 -3.62 17.55
CA GLY A 355 13.58 -4.78 17.13
C GLY A 355 12.79 -4.54 15.86
N ALA A 356 13.17 -3.57 15.03
CA ALA A 356 12.45 -3.16 13.82
C ALA A 356 12.23 -4.32 12.82
N LEU A 357 13.05 -5.37 12.90
CA LEU A 357 12.95 -6.56 12.05
C LEU A 357 12.05 -7.67 12.60
N GLY A 358 11.65 -7.61 13.87
CA GLY A 358 10.70 -8.55 14.48
C GLY A 358 11.26 -9.96 14.73
N GLN A 359 12.58 -10.13 14.72
CA GLN A 359 13.24 -11.44 14.84
C GLN A 359 13.41 -11.90 16.29
N GLY A 360 13.01 -11.09 17.27
CA GLY A 360 13.23 -11.34 18.69
C GLY A 360 14.60 -10.92 19.20
N ASP A 361 15.39 -10.28 18.35
CA ASP A 361 16.72 -9.74 18.62
C ASP A 361 16.86 -8.37 17.94
N GLU A 362 17.99 -7.69 18.16
CA GLU A 362 18.35 -6.42 17.51
C GLU A 362 19.44 -6.61 16.45
N ILE A 363 19.60 -7.84 15.95
CA ILE A 363 20.67 -8.20 15.01
C ILE A 363 20.26 -7.80 13.60
N ASP A 364 21.07 -6.97 12.97
CA ASP A 364 20.95 -6.59 11.56
C ASP A 364 20.82 -7.84 10.67
N LYS A 365 19.92 -7.79 9.69
CA LYS A 365 19.82 -8.84 8.67
C LYS A 365 20.25 -8.24 7.34
N THR A 366 21.39 -8.70 6.82
CA THR A 366 21.99 -8.15 5.61
C THR A 366 21.29 -8.60 4.33
N THR A 367 20.44 -9.63 4.42
CA THR A 367 19.61 -10.15 3.34
C THR A 367 18.19 -10.43 3.85
N PRO A 368 17.16 -10.42 2.98
CA PRO A 368 15.80 -10.78 3.33
C PRO A 368 15.69 -12.05 4.16
N THR A 369 15.14 -11.91 5.36
CA THR A 369 14.95 -13.00 6.33
C THR A 369 13.47 -13.15 6.64
N GLN A 370 12.95 -14.38 6.57
CA GLN A 370 11.54 -14.65 6.83
C GLN A 370 11.18 -14.29 8.27
N LEU A 371 10.03 -13.65 8.46
CA LEU A 371 9.50 -13.26 9.75
C LEU A 371 8.72 -14.43 10.39
N ASN A 372 9.45 -15.31 11.08
CA ASN A 372 8.89 -16.55 11.63
C ASN A 372 7.72 -16.35 12.60
N GLY A 373 7.70 -15.23 13.33
CA GLY A 373 6.58 -14.87 14.22
C GLY A 373 5.23 -14.73 13.50
N MET A 374 5.23 -14.56 12.17
CA MET A 374 4.03 -14.42 11.36
C MET A 374 3.71 -15.68 10.52
N LYS A 375 4.44 -16.79 10.66
CA LYS A 375 4.28 -17.99 9.80
C LYS A 375 2.85 -18.57 9.83
N GLY A 376 2.17 -18.46 10.98
CA GLY A 376 0.78 -18.94 11.17
C GLY A 376 -0.31 -18.01 10.60
N HIS A 377 0.06 -16.85 10.05
CA HIS A 377 -0.88 -15.83 9.58
C HIS A 377 -0.71 -15.54 8.09
N LEU A 378 -1.80 -15.28 7.37
CA LEU A 378 -1.76 -14.80 6.00
C LEU A 378 -1.61 -13.28 6.01
N VAL A 379 -0.39 -12.81 5.79
CA VAL A 379 -0.10 -11.37 5.71
C VAL A 379 -0.65 -10.80 4.40
N VAL A 380 -1.34 -9.66 4.47
CA VAL A 380 -1.91 -8.99 3.28
C VAL A 380 -1.30 -7.61 3.02
N GLN A 381 -0.75 -6.96 4.05
CA GLN A 381 -0.07 -5.67 3.93
C GLN A 381 1.18 -5.63 4.81
N VAL A 382 2.22 -4.95 4.33
CA VAL A 382 3.45 -4.66 5.09
C VAL A 382 3.78 -3.18 5.02
N CYS A 383 4.19 -2.59 6.15
CA CYS A 383 4.55 -1.17 6.24
C CYS A 383 5.77 -0.98 7.13
N ALA A 384 6.74 -0.19 6.68
CA ALA A 384 7.97 0.11 7.39
C ALA A 384 8.31 1.59 7.26
N ARG A 385 8.50 2.29 8.39
CA ARG A 385 9.12 3.64 8.45
C ARG A 385 9.90 3.83 9.73
N LYS A 386 10.97 4.63 9.65
CA LYS A 386 11.90 4.91 10.74
C LYS A 386 12.49 3.65 11.39
N ARG A 387 11.82 3.12 12.42
CA ARG A 387 12.18 1.88 13.15
C ARG A 387 10.93 1.10 13.57
N LYS A 388 9.85 1.26 12.82
CA LYS A 388 8.53 0.67 13.09
C LYS A 388 8.13 -0.18 11.91
N THR A 389 7.53 -1.31 12.23
CA THR A 389 7.00 -2.23 11.23
C THR A 389 5.60 -2.65 11.62
N PHE A 390 4.69 -2.58 10.66
CA PHE A 390 3.35 -3.12 10.79
C PHE A 390 3.11 -4.19 9.73
N VAL A 391 2.32 -5.17 10.13
CA VAL A 391 1.88 -6.28 9.31
C VAL A 391 0.36 -6.41 9.50
N LEU A 392 -0.41 -6.28 8.41
CA LEU A 392 -1.85 -6.55 8.39
C LEU A 392 -2.08 -7.97 7.92
N VAL A 393 -3.00 -8.70 8.54
CA VAL A 393 -3.35 -10.09 8.16
C VAL A 393 -4.78 -10.19 7.61
N ASP A 394 -5.10 -11.28 6.92
CA ASP A 394 -6.34 -11.50 6.16
C ASP A 394 -7.65 -11.36 6.96
N ASP A 395 -7.58 -11.54 8.28
CA ASP A 395 -8.70 -11.35 9.21
C ASP A 395 -8.91 -9.90 9.67
N GLY A 396 -8.01 -8.98 9.29
CA GLY A 396 -8.03 -7.56 9.66
C GLY A 396 -7.29 -7.23 10.96
N SER A 397 -6.59 -8.20 11.56
CA SER A 397 -5.72 -7.95 12.73
C SER A 397 -4.43 -7.26 12.31
N VAL A 398 -3.93 -6.36 13.15
CA VAL A 398 -2.67 -5.64 12.93
C VAL A 398 -1.64 -6.09 13.94
N PHE A 399 -0.44 -6.42 13.45
CA PHE A 399 0.73 -6.69 14.27
C PHE A 399 1.73 -5.56 14.11
N GLY A 400 2.30 -5.09 15.23
CA GLY A 400 3.29 -4.02 15.26
C GLY A 400 4.55 -4.48 16.00
N PHE A 401 5.71 -4.02 15.54
CA PHE A 401 6.99 -4.24 16.20
C PHE A 401 8.00 -3.15 15.86
N GLY A 402 9.07 -3.04 16.66
CA GLY A 402 10.08 -1.99 16.56
C GLY A 402 10.01 -0.97 17.71
N TRP A 403 10.33 0.28 17.39
CA TRP A 403 10.42 1.37 18.36
C TRP A 403 9.05 1.94 18.76
N MET A 404 8.75 1.99 20.07
CA MET A 404 7.49 2.48 20.62
C MET A 404 7.46 3.99 20.89
N GLY A 405 8.54 4.73 20.61
CA GLY A 405 8.62 6.16 20.91
C GLY A 405 7.42 6.96 20.41
N PHE A 406 6.99 7.93 21.23
CA PHE A 406 5.79 8.76 21.02
C PHE A 406 4.47 7.98 20.96
N GLY A 407 4.43 6.70 21.36
CA GLY A 407 3.22 5.87 21.28
C GLY A 407 2.89 5.40 19.86
N SER A 408 3.84 5.53 18.93
CA SER A 408 3.59 5.37 17.50
C SER A 408 3.43 3.92 17.02
N LEU A 409 3.61 2.95 17.93
CA LEU A 409 3.21 1.55 17.76
C LEU A 409 1.81 1.22 18.28
N GLY A 410 1.15 2.12 19.03
CA GLY A 410 -0.23 1.93 19.48
C GLY A 410 -0.40 0.95 20.66
N PHE A 411 0.69 0.51 21.28
CA PHE A 411 0.65 -0.26 22.52
C PHE A 411 0.59 0.70 23.71
N THR A 412 -0.32 0.43 24.65
CA THR A 412 -0.28 1.07 25.96
C THR A 412 1.01 0.64 26.66
N ASP A 413 1.76 1.61 27.19
CA ASP A 413 3.07 1.43 27.82
C ASP A 413 3.14 0.16 28.70
N LYS A 414 4.11 -0.70 28.41
CA LYS A 414 4.33 -1.99 29.08
C LYS A 414 5.37 -1.92 30.21
N GLY A 415 5.76 -0.73 30.66
CA GLY A 415 6.76 -0.56 31.72
C GLY A 415 8.12 -0.14 31.17
N ALA A 416 9.21 -0.85 31.53
CA ALA A 416 10.58 -0.35 31.36
C ALA A 416 11.19 -0.42 29.92
N SER A 417 10.46 -0.93 28.91
CA SER A 417 11.00 -1.15 27.55
C SER A 417 10.24 -0.34 26.51
N ASP A 418 10.96 0.50 25.77
CA ASP A 418 10.45 1.38 24.70
C ASP A 418 10.40 0.69 23.33
N LYS A 419 10.42 -0.64 23.30
CA LYS A 419 10.63 -1.44 22.08
C LYS A 419 9.93 -2.79 22.10
N VAL A 420 9.49 -3.23 20.92
CA VAL A 420 8.82 -4.51 20.65
C VAL A 420 9.70 -5.35 19.73
N MET A 421 10.26 -6.44 20.25
CA MET A 421 11.24 -7.26 19.51
C MET A 421 10.64 -8.30 18.56
N LYS A 422 9.37 -8.69 18.77
CA LYS A 422 8.65 -9.71 17.98
C LYS A 422 7.28 -9.16 17.60
N PRO A 423 6.71 -9.58 16.46
CA PRO A 423 5.38 -9.15 16.06
C PRO A 423 4.37 -9.35 17.20
N GLU A 424 3.74 -8.26 17.60
CA GLU A 424 2.71 -8.29 18.64
C GLU A 424 1.40 -7.73 18.08
N MET A 425 0.29 -8.41 18.38
CA MET A 425 -1.03 -7.98 17.94
C MET A 425 -1.49 -6.73 18.70
N LEU A 426 -1.92 -5.69 17.97
CA LEU A 426 -2.55 -4.51 18.53
C LEU A 426 -3.98 -4.86 18.97
N ASN A 427 -4.12 -5.39 20.19
CA ASN A 427 -5.41 -5.80 20.74
C ASN A 427 -6.46 -4.67 20.81
N SER A 428 -6.03 -3.42 20.85
CA SER A 428 -6.90 -2.23 20.82
C SER A 428 -7.65 -2.05 19.50
N LEU A 429 -7.17 -2.65 18.40
CA LEU A 429 -7.84 -2.68 17.10
C LEU A 429 -8.52 -4.04 16.83
N ARG A 430 -8.50 -4.96 17.81
CA ARG A 430 -9.05 -6.31 17.66
C ARG A 430 -10.58 -6.23 17.61
N GLY A 431 -11.11 -6.34 16.40
CA GLY A 431 -12.55 -6.28 16.12
C GLY A 431 -12.93 -5.17 15.14
N GLU A 432 -12.06 -4.18 14.93
CA GLU A 432 -12.30 -3.06 14.02
C GLU A 432 -12.18 -3.45 12.54
N ARG A 433 -11.63 -4.65 12.24
CA ARG A 433 -11.39 -5.17 10.89
C ARG A 433 -10.65 -4.16 10.02
N ILE A 434 -9.37 -3.97 10.34
CA ILE A 434 -8.52 -3.03 9.61
C ILE A 434 -8.34 -3.50 8.16
N SER A 435 -8.42 -2.56 7.23
CA SER A 435 -8.23 -2.79 5.80
C SER A 435 -6.95 -2.18 5.27
N GLN A 436 -6.46 -1.11 5.91
CA GLN A 436 -5.19 -0.49 5.55
C GLN A 436 -4.55 0.14 6.79
N ILE A 437 -3.22 0.07 6.87
CA ILE A 437 -2.41 0.79 7.84
C ILE A 437 -1.30 1.56 7.13
N SER A 438 -0.94 2.72 7.65
CA SER A 438 0.22 3.51 7.21
C SER A 438 0.97 4.00 8.44
N THR A 439 2.30 4.06 8.36
CA THR A 439 3.14 4.57 9.44
C THR A 439 4.12 5.60 8.92
N GLY A 440 4.19 6.73 9.60
CA GLY A 440 5.09 7.85 9.33
C GLY A 440 6.27 7.83 10.29
N LEU A 441 7.00 8.94 10.40
CA LEU A 441 8.18 8.96 11.29
C LEU A 441 7.79 8.88 12.78
N TYR A 442 6.70 9.53 13.17
CA TYR A 442 6.32 9.68 14.58
C TYR A 442 4.87 9.29 14.88
N HIS A 443 4.08 8.97 13.87
CA HIS A 443 2.68 8.55 14.00
C HIS A 443 2.34 7.41 13.06
N SER A 444 1.16 6.85 13.25
CA SER A 444 0.60 5.77 12.44
C SER A 444 -0.91 5.97 12.35
N VAL A 445 -1.49 5.59 11.22
CA VAL A 445 -2.92 5.75 10.94
C VAL A 445 -3.45 4.46 10.30
N ALA A 446 -4.63 4.03 10.71
CA ALA A 446 -5.29 2.84 10.18
C ALA A 446 -6.71 3.18 9.71
N VAL A 447 -7.16 2.49 8.67
CA VAL A 447 -8.51 2.58 8.10
C VAL A 447 -9.20 1.23 8.24
N THR A 448 -10.43 1.24 8.75
CA THR A 448 -11.25 0.03 8.90
C THR A 448 -12.02 -0.28 7.62
N LYS A 449 -12.51 -1.52 7.51
CA LYS A 449 -13.45 -1.91 6.43
C LYS A 449 -14.72 -1.06 6.41
N THR A 450 -15.12 -0.48 7.53
CA THR A 450 -16.29 0.39 7.65
C THR A 450 -15.99 1.86 7.33
N GLY A 451 -14.74 2.22 7.02
CA GLY A 451 -14.33 3.59 6.71
C GLY A 451 -14.04 4.46 7.92
N LEU A 452 -13.81 3.87 9.09
CA LEU A 452 -13.33 4.59 10.27
C LEU A 452 -11.82 4.79 10.19
N VAL A 453 -11.34 5.93 10.67
CA VAL A 453 -9.91 6.26 10.74
C VAL A 453 -9.46 6.24 12.20
N TYR A 454 -8.37 5.54 12.48
CA TYR A 454 -7.71 5.50 13.79
C TYR A 454 -6.30 6.05 13.69
N GLY A 455 -5.94 6.98 14.56
CA GLY A 455 -4.60 7.59 14.65
C GLY A 455 -3.93 7.29 15.98
N PHE A 456 -2.62 7.11 15.96
CA PHE A 456 -1.79 6.95 17.16
C PHE A 456 -0.33 7.38 16.92
N GLY A 457 0.36 7.75 17.98
CA GLY A 457 1.67 8.37 17.96
C GLY A 457 1.66 9.86 18.30
N ASP A 458 2.69 10.57 17.85
CA ASP A 458 2.86 12.01 18.03
C ASP A 458 1.79 12.81 17.28
N ASN A 459 1.32 13.90 17.89
CA ASN A 459 0.41 14.87 17.26
C ASN A 459 0.79 16.34 17.58
N GLU A 460 1.99 16.61 18.09
CA GLU A 460 2.43 18.00 18.40
C GLU A 460 2.47 18.91 17.16
N ARG A 461 2.51 18.31 15.96
CA ARG A 461 2.44 18.99 14.66
C ARG A 461 1.08 18.81 13.97
N ALA A 462 0.07 18.32 14.69
CA ALA A 462 -1.26 17.99 14.20
C ALA A 462 -1.33 16.92 13.08
N GLN A 463 -0.33 16.05 12.99
CA GLN A 463 -0.22 15.01 11.96
C GLN A 463 -1.28 13.90 12.04
N LEU A 464 -2.03 13.79 13.13
CA LEU A 464 -3.21 12.94 13.27
C LEU A 464 -4.50 13.65 12.84
N GLY A 465 -4.48 14.97 12.57
CA GLY A 465 -5.67 15.73 12.21
C GLY A 465 -6.67 15.89 13.36
N HIS A 466 -6.17 16.01 14.57
CA HIS A 466 -6.96 16.24 15.77
C HIS A 466 -6.42 17.48 16.52
N ASP A 467 -7.29 18.42 16.86
CA ASP A 467 -6.94 19.74 17.37
C ASP A 467 -6.48 19.77 18.84
N SER A 468 -7.09 18.94 19.67
CA SER A 468 -6.97 18.94 21.13
C SER A 468 -6.04 17.86 21.67
N LEU A 469 -5.65 16.89 20.84
CA LEU A 469 -4.75 15.81 21.23
C LEU A 469 -3.30 16.20 20.91
N ARG A 470 -2.40 16.11 21.88
CA ARG A 470 -0.95 16.27 21.63
C ARG A 470 -0.26 15.01 21.13
N GLY A 471 -0.90 13.85 21.35
CA GLY A 471 -0.48 12.54 20.88
C GLY A 471 -1.43 11.48 21.41
N CYS A 472 -1.36 10.27 20.86
CA CYS A 472 -2.19 9.15 21.30
C CYS A 472 -1.35 7.89 21.43
N LEU A 473 -1.19 7.39 22.67
CA LEU A 473 -0.44 6.15 22.92
C LEU A 473 -1.18 4.91 22.41
N LYS A 474 -2.51 4.98 22.37
CA LYS A 474 -3.38 3.93 21.83
C LYS A 474 -4.09 4.44 20.57
N PRO A 475 -4.44 3.54 19.64
CA PRO A 475 -5.30 3.86 18.51
C PRO A 475 -6.56 4.61 18.98
N THR A 476 -6.73 5.82 18.45
CA THR A 476 -7.82 6.72 18.80
C THR A 476 -8.55 7.11 17.52
N ARG A 477 -9.88 7.05 17.55
CA ARG A 477 -10.69 7.39 16.37
C ARG A 477 -10.49 8.87 16.01
N ILE A 478 -10.21 9.13 14.73
CA ILE A 478 -10.08 10.46 14.17
C ILE A 478 -11.34 10.78 13.37
N ILE A 479 -11.90 11.96 13.59
CA ILE A 479 -13.07 12.45 12.85
C ILE A 479 -12.58 13.24 11.65
N VAL A 480 -13.08 12.89 10.47
CA VAL A 480 -12.82 13.59 9.22
C VAL A 480 -14.11 14.30 8.82
N ASP A 481 -14.22 15.57 9.16
CA ASP A 481 -15.39 16.39 8.79
C ASP A 481 -15.33 16.72 7.30
N LYS A 482 -16.08 15.97 6.49
CA LYS A 482 -16.15 16.17 5.04
C LYS A 482 -17.04 17.34 4.61
N THR A 483 -17.92 17.82 5.50
CA THR A 483 -19.01 18.77 5.19
C THR A 483 -18.61 20.25 5.33
N ARG A 484 -17.58 20.58 6.12
CA ARG A 484 -17.17 21.99 6.34
C ARG A 484 -16.68 22.70 5.06
N ASP A 485 -16.28 21.95 4.03
CA ASP A 485 -15.71 22.50 2.80
C ASP A 485 -16.73 22.69 1.65
N GLU A 486 -17.96 22.14 1.75
CA GLU A 486 -19.01 22.41 0.75
C GLU A 486 -19.59 23.82 0.90
N ASP A 487 -19.70 24.33 2.14
CA ASP A 487 -20.20 25.67 2.42
C ASP A 487 -19.22 26.79 1.98
N ALA A 488 -17.91 26.52 1.96
CA ALA A 488 -16.90 27.48 1.53
C ALA A 488 -16.84 27.65 -0.01
N ALA A 489 -17.32 26.66 -0.78
CA ALA A 489 -17.43 26.75 -2.23
C ALA A 489 -18.72 27.44 -2.70
N GLY A 490 -19.71 27.59 -1.81
CA GLY A 490 -21.03 28.17 -2.12
C GLY A 490 -21.12 29.71 -2.06
N THR A 491 -20.02 30.42 -1.75
CA THR A 491 -20.06 31.89 -1.55
C THR A 491 -19.44 32.72 -2.67
N ILE A 492 -19.33 32.18 -3.89
CA ILE A 492 -18.98 32.97 -5.07
C ILE A 492 -20.11 32.82 -6.10
N HIS A 493 -21.15 33.63 -5.93
CA HIS A 493 -22.14 33.95 -6.96
C HIS A 493 -22.09 35.43 -7.27
#